data_AF-A0A090AIQ5-F1
#
_entry.id   AF-A0A090AIQ5-F1
#
_cell.length_a   1.000
_cell.length_b   1.000
_cell.length_c   1.000
_cell.angle_alpha   90.00
_cell.angle_beta   90.00
_cell.angle_gamma   90.00
#
_symmetry.space_group_name_H-M   'P 1'
#
loop_
_entity.id
_entity.type
_entity.pdbx_description
1 polymer ?
#
loop_
_entity_poly.entity_id
_entity_poly.type
_entity_poly.pdbx_seq_one_letter_code
_entity_poly.pdbx_strand_id
1 'polypeptide(L)'
;MSNDVFANGREISCKEADGKSICAFPDVCFTPPQTPATPPGVPIPYPNTAFAKDTTKGSKTVKISGKEVMLKNKSYFKKSTGDEAGNAPKKGVVTSKITGKVYFTSWSPDVKFEGKNVVRHLDLTTHNHASPPGQTPPQSYIDSSTSPEEPQNCNHEWECVPKATHHGENVEEVAKDKEEKCKKVGDPFEAQAIRHNKKDIKSGKDIGPDFKCKKCPATKEVDHVTRDDQGNITKIVQCKSDQSKATGGDSEKGVIIKPDQLREDRKLIESINECQKNSGVKTQLEYKLQKGESAKDAERFLKKKKPPIVTIIEFIKNIID
;
A
#
# COMPACT_ATOMS: atom_id res chain seq x y z
N MET A 1 1.78 23.87 -0.50
CA MET A 1 2.12 22.77 -1.42
C MET A 1 2.47 21.56 -0.55
N SER A 2 2.12 20.34 -0.99
CA SER A 2 2.79 19.13 -0.48
C SER A 2 4.29 19.27 -0.77
N ASN A 3 5.14 19.03 0.21
CA ASN A 3 6.59 19.15 0.02
C ASN A 3 7.23 17.84 -0.42
N ASP A 4 6.44 16.78 -0.58
CA ASP A 4 6.82 15.45 -1.06
C ASP A 4 8.04 14.83 -0.35
N VAL A 5 8.34 15.29 0.87
CA VAL A 5 9.41 14.74 1.72
C VAL A 5 8.79 13.93 2.85
N PHE A 6 9.03 12.63 2.84
CA PHE A 6 8.41 11.68 3.77
C PHE A 6 9.43 11.05 4.72
N ALA A 7 8.97 10.69 5.91
CA ALA A 7 9.68 9.85 6.85
C ALA A 7 8.73 8.73 7.30
N ASN A 8 9.17 7.47 7.19
CA ASN A 8 8.33 6.28 7.41
C ASN A 8 6.94 6.39 6.74
N GLY A 9 6.92 6.77 5.45
CA GLY A 9 5.69 6.91 4.65
C GLY A 9 4.81 8.12 4.97
N ARG A 10 5.18 8.96 5.95
CA ARG A 10 4.37 10.09 6.46
C ARG A 10 5.09 11.41 6.19
N GLU A 11 4.41 12.40 5.62
CA GLU A 11 5.04 13.67 5.21
C GLU A 11 5.65 14.37 6.42
N ILE A 12 6.86 14.90 6.27
CA ILE A 12 7.55 15.65 7.32
C ILE A 12 6.97 17.05 7.40
N SER A 13 6.54 17.46 8.59
CA SER A 13 6.01 18.80 8.83
C SER A 13 7.12 19.85 8.72
N CYS A 14 6.95 20.80 7.81
CA CYS A 14 7.80 21.98 7.67
C CYS A 14 6.94 23.23 7.47
N LYS A 15 7.57 24.41 7.50
CA LYS A 15 6.84 25.67 7.41
C LYS A 15 6.10 25.90 6.08
N GLU A 16 6.54 25.31 4.97
CA GLU A 16 5.79 25.43 3.70
C GLU A 16 4.75 24.31 3.50
N ALA A 17 4.65 23.37 4.45
CA ALA A 17 3.67 22.30 4.38
C ALA A 17 2.23 22.84 4.50
N ASP A 18 1.32 22.16 3.80
CA ASP A 18 -0.11 22.43 3.88
C ASP A 18 -0.77 21.77 5.09
N GLY A 19 0.01 21.02 5.88
CA GLY A 19 -0.51 20.30 7.02
C GLY A 19 -1.05 21.17 8.14
N LYS A 20 -1.99 20.59 8.87
CA LYS A 20 -2.84 21.28 9.85
C LYS A 20 -3.34 20.33 10.92
N SER A 21 -3.41 20.81 12.15
CA SER A 21 -4.19 20.15 13.20
C SER A 21 -5.53 20.86 13.26
N ILE A 22 -6.61 20.15 12.93
CA ILE A 22 -7.95 20.72 12.76
C ILE A 22 -8.83 20.27 13.91
N CYS A 23 -9.65 21.18 14.45
CA CYS A 23 -10.70 20.87 15.42
C CYS A 23 -10.18 20.08 16.64
N ALA A 24 -9.08 20.53 17.24
CA ALA A 24 -8.69 20.09 18.57
C ALA A 24 -9.76 20.54 19.56
N PHE A 25 -10.53 19.58 20.05
CA PHE A 25 -11.74 19.81 20.83
C PHE A 25 -11.87 18.77 21.96
N PRO A 26 -12.37 19.13 23.14
CA PRO A 26 -12.79 20.48 23.55
C PRO A 26 -11.62 21.35 24.04
N ASP A 27 -11.59 22.62 23.65
CA ASP A 27 -10.84 23.69 24.34
C ASP A 27 -11.80 24.52 25.20
N VAL A 28 -11.86 24.24 26.52
CA VAL A 28 -12.81 24.96 27.39
C VAL A 28 -12.23 26.31 27.81
N CYS A 29 -12.87 27.39 27.34
CA CYS A 29 -12.53 28.77 27.65
C CYS A 29 -13.71 29.49 28.31
N PHE A 30 -13.40 30.44 29.18
CA PHE A 30 -14.38 31.33 29.79
C PHE A 30 -14.79 32.43 28.80
N THR A 31 -16.07 32.45 28.47
CA THR A 31 -16.68 33.41 27.54
C THR A 31 -17.42 34.50 28.31
N PRO A 32 -17.25 35.79 27.96
CA PRO A 32 -17.98 36.86 28.63
C PRO A 32 -19.51 36.68 28.50
N PRO A 33 -20.28 36.85 29.60
CA PRO A 33 -21.74 36.77 29.53
C PRO A 33 -22.32 37.97 28.76
N GLN A 34 -23.46 37.78 28.08
CA GLN A 34 -24.16 38.86 27.36
C GLN A 34 -24.98 39.79 28.27
N THR A 35 -25.20 39.41 29.52
CA THR A 35 -25.99 40.12 30.55
C THR A 35 -25.15 40.28 31.84
N PRO A 36 -25.52 41.15 32.81
CA PRO A 36 -24.56 41.81 33.71
C PRO A 36 -23.49 40.90 34.33
N ALA A 37 -22.26 41.43 34.36
CA ALA A 37 -21.01 40.70 34.62
C ALA A 37 -21.07 39.81 35.86
N THR A 38 -21.16 38.50 35.63
CA THR A 38 -20.83 37.50 36.65
C THR A 38 -19.38 37.06 36.43
N PRO A 39 -18.42 37.38 37.33
CA PRO A 39 -17.08 36.83 37.23
C PRO A 39 -17.14 35.30 37.47
N PRO A 40 -16.38 34.44 36.76
CA PRO A 40 -15.28 34.71 35.82
C PRO A 40 -15.62 34.54 34.31
N GLY A 41 -16.90 34.45 33.94
CA GLY A 41 -17.36 34.08 32.58
C GLY A 41 -18.01 32.69 32.55
N VAL A 42 -18.63 32.32 31.42
CA VAL A 42 -19.25 31.00 31.23
C VAL A 42 -18.26 30.06 30.54
N PRO A 43 -17.95 28.87 31.10
CA PRO A 43 -17.06 27.91 30.44
C PRO A 43 -17.74 27.29 29.22
N ILE A 44 -17.18 27.51 28.03
CA ILE A 44 -17.70 27.01 26.76
C ILE A 44 -16.58 26.26 26.01
N PRO A 45 -16.84 25.06 25.46
CA PRO A 45 -15.86 24.33 24.66
C PRO A 45 -15.75 24.90 23.24
N TYR A 46 -14.54 25.17 22.79
CA TYR A 46 -14.20 25.70 21.48
C TYR A 46 -13.36 24.70 20.66
N PRO A 47 -13.51 24.69 19.32
CA PRO A 47 -12.63 23.91 18.44
C PRO A 47 -11.40 24.74 18.04
N ASN A 48 -10.20 24.21 18.27
CA ASN A 48 -8.96 24.89 17.90
C ASN A 48 -8.31 24.29 16.63
N THR A 49 -7.82 25.15 15.75
CA THR A 49 -7.12 24.77 14.52
C THR A 49 -5.76 25.46 14.44
N ALA A 50 -4.74 24.77 13.94
CA ALA A 50 -3.40 25.31 13.74
C ALA A 50 -2.77 24.78 12.45
N PHE A 51 -1.86 25.57 11.87
CA PHE A 51 -1.29 25.34 10.55
C PHE A 51 0.23 25.22 10.58
N ALA A 52 0.80 24.37 9.73
CA ALA A 52 2.24 24.18 9.62
C ALA A 52 2.99 25.45 9.21
N LYS A 53 2.35 26.34 8.44
CA LYS A 53 2.89 27.68 8.10
C LYS A 53 3.25 28.56 9.30
N ASP A 54 2.62 28.30 10.46
CA ASP A 54 2.92 29.01 11.70
C ASP A 54 4.11 28.39 12.47
N THR A 55 4.83 27.45 11.87
CA THR A 55 6.07 26.88 12.41
C THR A 55 7.07 27.96 12.83
N THR A 56 7.65 27.76 14.01
CA THR A 56 8.77 28.54 14.51
C THR A 56 9.73 27.70 15.33
N LYS A 57 10.96 28.18 15.46
CA LYS A 57 12.08 27.46 16.10
C LYS A 57 12.31 26.09 15.46
N GLY A 58 12.14 26.00 14.15
CA GLY A 58 12.44 24.83 13.35
C GLY A 58 13.95 24.54 13.26
N SER A 59 14.31 23.65 12.34
CA SER A 59 15.69 23.41 11.95
C SER A 59 16.35 24.68 11.37
N LYS A 60 17.66 24.78 11.58
CA LYS A 60 18.52 25.83 11.03
C LYS A 60 19.25 25.37 9.77
N THR A 61 19.76 24.13 9.77
CA THR A 61 20.61 23.58 8.69
C THR A 61 19.81 22.80 7.67
N VAL A 62 18.88 21.95 8.12
CA VAL A 62 18.01 21.18 7.22
C VAL A 62 16.81 22.03 6.82
N LYS A 63 16.50 22.06 5.51
CA LYS A 63 15.35 22.81 4.98
C LYS A 63 14.56 21.94 4.02
N ILE A 64 13.23 22.02 4.12
CA ILE A 64 12.29 21.44 3.16
C ILE A 64 11.58 22.63 2.49
N SER A 65 11.50 22.62 1.16
CA SER A 65 10.98 23.76 0.37
C SER A 65 11.61 25.11 0.76
N GLY A 66 12.91 25.08 1.10
CA GLY A 66 13.66 26.27 1.51
C GLY A 66 13.34 26.83 2.89
N LYS A 67 12.47 26.20 3.69
CA LYS A 67 12.12 26.65 5.05
C LYS A 67 12.45 25.62 6.14
N GLU A 68 12.34 26.10 7.38
CA GLU A 68 12.60 25.35 8.60
C GLU A 68 11.63 24.15 8.77
N VAL A 69 12.16 23.04 9.26
CA VAL A 69 11.46 21.78 9.55
C VAL A 69 11.12 21.71 11.03
N MET A 70 9.99 21.09 11.38
CA MET A 70 9.59 20.90 12.78
C MET A 70 10.44 19.83 13.48
N LEU A 71 10.99 20.19 14.64
CA LEU A 71 11.85 19.34 15.46
C LEU A 71 11.24 19.08 16.84
N LYS A 72 11.30 17.83 17.29
CA LYS A 72 10.89 17.37 18.63
C LYS A 72 11.38 18.31 19.74
N ASN A 73 10.49 18.67 20.65
CA ASN A 73 10.77 19.46 21.86
C ASN A 73 11.53 20.78 21.60
N LYS A 74 11.39 21.35 20.41
CA LYS A 74 12.08 22.59 20.01
C LYS A 74 11.13 23.51 19.27
N SER A 75 10.48 22.95 18.26
CA SER A 75 9.62 23.69 17.35
C SER A 75 8.16 23.61 17.77
N TYR A 76 7.38 24.60 17.38
CA TYR A 76 5.95 24.69 17.69
C TYR A 76 5.25 25.56 16.64
N PHE A 77 3.92 25.43 16.52
CA PHE A 77 3.13 26.40 15.78
C PHE A 77 2.83 27.60 16.68
N LYS A 78 3.00 28.81 16.15
CA LYS A 78 2.94 30.06 16.92
C LYS A 78 1.59 30.29 17.59
N LYS A 79 0.50 29.84 16.96
CA LYS A 79 -0.88 30.06 17.42
C LYS A 79 -1.81 28.92 16.99
N SER A 80 -2.85 28.67 17.79
CA SER A 80 -4.12 28.07 17.37
C SER A 80 -5.18 29.16 17.16
N THR A 81 -6.27 28.84 16.48
CA THR A 81 -7.41 29.74 16.24
C THR A 81 -8.73 28.98 16.38
N GLY A 82 -9.80 29.66 16.80
CA GLY A 82 -11.14 29.11 16.98
C GLY A 82 -11.70 29.30 18.41
N ASP A 83 -10.89 29.75 19.35
CA ASP A 83 -11.23 30.02 20.75
C ASP A 83 -11.29 31.51 21.11
N GLU A 84 -11.24 32.42 20.12
CA GLU A 84 -11.15 33.87 20.32
C GLU A 84 -12.32 34.46 21.10
N ALA A 85 -13.49 33.82 21.03
CA ALA A 85 -14.68 34.22 21.79
C ALA A 85 -14.56 33.94 23.30
N GLY A 86 -13.69 33.01 23.70
CA GLY A 86 -13.39 32.67 25.10
C GLY A 86 -12.50 33.68 25.82
N ASN A 87 -12.76 34.98 25.63
CA ASN A 87 -11.88 36.07 26.06
C ASN A 87 -12.33 36.76 27.37
N ALA A 88 -12.95 36.03 28.29
CA ALA A 88 -13.13 36.53 29.66
C ALA A 88 -11.76 36.64 30.37
N PRO A 89 -11.64 37.33 31.52
CA PRO A 89 -10.34 37.56 32.17
C PRO A 89 -9.51 36.28 32.42
N LYS A 90 -10.19 35.16 32.75
CA LYS A 90 -9.53 33.87 32.97
C LYS A 90 -9.15 33.14 31.67
N LYS A 91 -9.83 33.39 30.54
CA LYS A 91 -9.61 32.72 29.25
C LYS A 91 -9.72 31.20 29.37
N GLY A 92 -8.69 30.47 28.96
CA GLY A 92 -8.62 29.04 29.13
C GLY A 92 -8.69 28.54 30.57
N VAL A 93 -9.44 27.45 30.80
CA VAL A 93 -9.58 26.84 32.14
C VAL A 93 -8.23 26.38 32.71
N VAL A 94 -7.38 25.78 31.87
CA VAL A 94 -6.08 25.22 32.23
C VAL A 94 -4.96 26.25 32.06
N THR A 95 -4.80 26.79 30.85
CA THR A 95 -3.61 27.58 30.47
C THR A 95 -3.80 29.08 30.65
N SER A 96 -5.04 29.53 30.92
CA SER A 96 -5.42 30.95 30.96
C SER A 96 -5.04 31.72 29.68
N LYS A 97 -5.04 31.01 28.54
CA LYS A 97 -4.78 31.55 27.21
C LYS A 97 -5.93 31.21 26.25
N ILE A 98 -5.96 32.00 25.18
CA ILE A 98 -6.64 31.72 23.92
C ILE A 98 -5.59 31.94 22.83
N THR A 99 -5.75 31.31 21.67
CA THR A 99 -4.83 31.44 20.53
C THR A 99 -3.37 31.09 20.86
N GLY A 100 -3.14 30.27 21.88
CA GLY A 100 -1.81 29.92 22.38
C GLY A 100 -1.01 29.03 21.42
N LYS A 101 0.21 28.67 21.81
CA LYS A 101 1.11 27.84 20.99
C LYS A 101 0.58 26.42 20.86
N VAL A 102 0.96 25.75 19.78
CA VAL A 102 0.67 24.31 19.57
C VAL A 102 1.96 23.52 19.59
N TYR A 103 2.02 22.50 20.44
CA TYR A 103 3.16 21.61 20.58
C TYR A 103 2.81 20.21 20.13
N PHE A 104 3.79 19.53 19.52
CA PHE A 104 3.70 18.12 19.17
C PHE A 104 4.07 17.24 20.37
N THR A 105 3.29 16.18 20.56
CA THR A 105 3.47 15.17 21.61
C THR A 105 3.91 13.82 21.05
N SER A 106 3.99 13.67 19.73
CA SER A 106 4.63 12.52 19.06
C SER A 106 5.46 12.97 17.84
N TRP A 107 6.30 12.07 17.34
CA TRP A 107 7.29 12.31 16.28
C TRP A 107 7.75 10.97 15.68
N SER A 108 8.54 11.00 14.59
CA SER A 108 9.22 9.83 14.03
C SER A 108 10.06 9.10 15.08
N PRO A 109 10.03 7.75 15.17
CA PRO A 109 10.85 7.02 16.13
C PRO A 109 12.36 7.05 15.80
N ASP A 110 12.71 7.12 14.52
CA ASP A 110 14.04 6.86 13.97
C ASP A 110 14.60 8.00 13.11
N VAL A 111 13.76 8.72 12.37
CA VAL A 111 14.22 9.83 11.51
C VAL A 111 14.47 11.08 12.35
N LYS A 112 15.69 11.60 12.27
CA LYS A 112 16.15 12.77 13.03
C LYS A 112 16.84 13.79 12.13
N PHE A 113 16.53 15.06 12.34
CA PHE A 113 17.28 16.20 11.80
C PHE A 113 17.89 17.00 12.96
N GLU A 114 19.15 17.42 12.82
CA GLU A 114 19.89 18.11 13.89
C GLU A 114 19.89 17.34 15.22
N GLY A 115 19.95 16.00 15.16
CA GLY A 115 19.89 15.12 16.32
C GLY A 115 18.51 15.02 17.00
N LYS A 116 17.46 15.63 16.43
CA LYS A 116 16.09 15.62 16.98
C LYS A 116 15.12 14.94 16.03
N ASN A 117 14.22 14.14 16.59
CA ASN A 117 13.20 13.45 15.79
C ASN A 117 12.32 14.45 15.03
N VAL A 118 11.99 14.10 13.79
CA VAL A 118 11.13 14.92 12.92
C VAL A 118 9.66 14.66 13.21
N VAL A 119 8.85 15.70 13.06
CA VAL A 119 7.39 15.63 13.18
C VAL A 119 6.77 15.34 11.82
N ARG A 120 5.71 14.54 11.78
CA ARG A 120 5.13 14.04 10.53
C ARG A 120 3.60 14.06 10.54
N HIS A 121 2.99 13.88 9.37
CA HIS A 121 1.57 13.53 9.21
C HIS A 121 1.14 12.52 10.26
N LEU A 122 -0.04 12.62 10.88
CA LEU A 122 -0.60 11.84 12.00
C LEU A 122 0.11 11.96 13.36
N ASP A 123 1.16 12.77 13.49
CA ASP A 123 1.72 13.03 14.82
C ASP A 123 0.77 13.89 15.67
N LEU A 124 0.73 13.61 16.96
CA LEU A 124 -0.21 14.22 17.89
C LEU A 124 0.26 15.62 18.29
N THR A 125 -0.71 16.50 18.47
CA THR A 125 -0.54 17.89 18.89
C THR A 125 -1.46 18.21 20.06
N THR A 126 -1.09 19.17 20.88
CA THR A 126 -1.97 19.77 21.89
C THR A 126 -1.96 21.27 21.72
N HIS A 127 -3.10 21.92 21.89
CA HIS A 127 -3.31 23.33 21.52
C HIS A 127 -3.33 24.27 22.73
N ASN A 128 -3.22 25.56 22.41
CA ASN A 128 -3.43 26.68 23.33
C ASN A 128 -2.53 26.66 24.58
N HIS A 129 -1.23 26.42 24.38
CA HIS A 129 -0.26 26.33 25.47
C HIS A 129 0.18 27.69 26.02
N ALA A 130 0.32 27.74 27.35
CA ALA A 130 1.15 28.70 28.09
C ALA A 130 2.34 27.99 28.77
N SER A 131 2.05 26.82 29.33
CA SER A 131 2.94 25.80 29.91
C SER A 131 2.34 24.43 29.59
N PRO A 132 3.10 23.32 29.71
CA PRO A 132 2.50 21.98 29.73
C PRO A 132 1.61 21.79 30.97
N PRO A 133 0.49 21.05 30.88
CA PRO A 133 -0.13 20.53 29.66
C PRO A 133 -0.84 21.63 28.83
N GLY A 134 -1.11 21.33 27.56
CA GLY A 134 -1.97 22.18 26.72
C GLY A 134 -3.43 22.13 27.17
N GLN A 135 -4.29 22.92 26.53
CA GLN A 135 -5.70 22.96 26.94
C GLN A 135 -6.60 21.92 26.27
N THR A 136 -6.21 21.47 25.08
CA THR A 136 -6.96 20.44 24.36
C THR A 136 -6.38 19.06 24.63
N PRO A 137 -7.20 18.00 24.50
CA PRO A 137 -6.69 16.64 24.31
C PRO A 137 -5.73 16.56 23.10
N PRO A 138 -4.92 15.50 23.01
CA PRO A 138 -4.09 15.23 21.85
C PRO A 138 -4.94 15.13 20.57
N GLN A 139 -4.55 15.87 19.54
CA GLN A 139 -5.21 15.91 18.23
C GLN A 139 -4.20 15.59 17.12
N SER A 140 -4.61 14.78 16.15
CA SER A 140 -3.77 14.43 15.00
C SER A 140 -3.46 15.65 14.14
N TYR A 141 -2.21 15.77 13.73
CA TYR A 141 -1.77 16.65 12.66
C TYR A 141 -2.00 15.95 11.31
N ILE A 142 -2.69 16.59 10.38
CA ILE A 142 -3.06 16.03 9.08
C ILE A 142 -2.23 16.70 8.00
N ASP A 143 -1.71 15.90 7.09
CA ASP A 143 -0.83 16.24 5.96
C ASP A 143 -0.90 15.08 4.97
N SER A 144 0.01 14.97 4.00
CA SER A 144 0.02 13.81 3.11
C SER A 144 0.75 12.58 3.67
N SER A 145 0.45 11.42 3.08
CA SER A 145 1.21 10.18 3.25
C SER A 145 1.52 9.64 1.87
N THR A 146 2.69 9.02 1.71
CA THR A 146 3.01 8.26 0.50
C THR A 146 2.68 6.79 0.72
N SER A 147 2.21 6.14 -0.33
CA SER A 147 2.19 4.68 -0.39
C SER A 147 3.64 4.19 -0.48
N PRO A 148 4.01 2.97 -0.04
CA PRO A 148 5.32 2.43 -0.36
C PRO A 148 5.55 2.55 -1.87
N GLU A 149 6.52 3.38 -2.26
CA GLU A 149 6.74 3.74 -3.66
C GLU A 149 7.07 2.47 -4.46
N GLU A 150 6.19 2.12 -5.40
CA GLU A 150 6.62 1.35 -6.57
C GLU A 150 7.60 2.24 -7.35
N PRO A 151 8.80 1.76 -7.71
CA PRO A 151 9.74 2.58 -8.46
C PRO A 151 9.11 2.98 -9.80
N GLN A 152 8.76 4.27 -9.93
CA GLN A 152 7.97 4.85 -11.03
C GLN A 152 8.63 4.81 -12.43
N ASN A 153 9.64 3.96 -12.66
CA ASN A 153 10.22 3.81 -13.99
C ASN A 153 10.84 2.42 -14.23
N CYS A 154 10.32 1.37 -13.57
CA CYS A 154 10.78 0.02 -13.86
C CYS A 154 10.21 -0.44 -15.22
N ASN A 155 11.07 -0.84 -16.15
CA ASN A 155 10.62 -1.38 -17.45
C ASN A 155 10.08 -2.81 -17.39
N HIS A 156 9.75 -3.27 -16.18
CA HIS A 156 9.28 -4.59 -15.74
C HIS A 156 9.78 -5.78 -16.55
N GLU A 157 10.60 -6.62 -15.90
CA GLU A 157 11.02 -7.92 -16.42
C GLU A 157 10.47 -9.01 -15.50
N TRP A 158 9.41 -9.68 -15.95
CA TRP A 158 8.63 -10.61 -15.15
C TRP A 158 9.23 -12.01 -15.19
N GLU A 159 9.37 -12.62 -14.03
CA GLU A 159 9.67 -14.04 -13.87
C GLU A 159 8.48 -14.74 -13.21
N CYS A 160 8.12 -15.90 -13.77
CA CYS A 160 7.03 -16.69 -13.24
C CYS A 160 7.44 -17.31 -11.91
N VAL A 161 6.59 -17.12 -10.91
CA VAL A 161 6.59 -17.83 -9.64
C VAL A 161 5.44 -18.82 -9.73
N PRO A 162 5.71 -20.09 -10.06
CA PRO A 162 4.68 -21.10 -10.11
C PRO A 162 4.00 -21.14 -8.75
N LYS A 163 2.67 -20.98 -8.71
CA LYS A 163 1.96 -21.29 -7.47
C LYS A 163 2.02 -22.81 -7.30
N ALA A 164 2.20 -23.28 -6.08
CA ALA A 164 2.06 -24.68 -5.72
C ALA A 164 0.59 -25.11 -5.85
N THR A 165 0.01 -25.02 -7.05
CA THR A 165 -1.32 -25.53 -7.30
C THR A 165 -1.18 -26.98 -7.71
N HIS A 166 -1.61 -27.86 -6.81
CA HIS A 166 -1.90 -29.27 -7.10
C HIS A 166 -0.69 -30.15 -7.45
N HIS A 167 0.44 -29.99 -6.78
CA HIS A 167 1.50 -31.02 -6.80
C HIS A 167 0.98 -32.30 -6.14
N GLY A 168 0.54 -33.27 -6.94
CA GLY A 168 0.13 -34.61 -6.48
C GLY A 168 -1.37 -34.91 -6.46
N GLU A 169 -2.24 -33.97 -6.85
CA GLU A 169 -3.70 -34.19 -6.92
C GLU A 169 -4.17 -34.55 -8.34
N ASN A 170 -5.29 -35.28 -8.44
CA ASN A 170 -5.87 -35.64 -9.74
C ASN A 170 -6.43 -34.40 -10.45
N VAL A 171 -5.80 -34.00 -11.56
CA VAL A 171 -6.16 -32.83 -12.38
C VAL A 171 -7.64 -32.81 -12.78
N GLU A 172 -8.25 -33.98 -13.01
CA GLU A 172 -9.68 -34.07 -13.34
C GLU A 172 -10.60 -33.77 -12.16
N GLU A 173 -10.18 -34.10 -10.94
CA GLU A 173 -10.94 -33.87 -9.71
C GLU A 173 -10.90 -32.39 -9.33
N VAL A 174 -9.73 -31.76 -9.44
CA VAL A 174 -9.55 -30.31 -9.29
C VAL A 174 -10.42 -29.56 -10.31
N ALA A 175 -10.47 -30.03 -11.56
CA ALA A 175 -11.32 -29.43 -12.58
C ALA A 175 -12.81 -29.52 -12.21
N LYS A 176 -13.25 -30.66 -11.66
CA LYS A 176 -14.64 -30.87 -11.22
C LYS A 176 -15.00 -29.98 -10.02
N ASP A 177 -14.14 -29.90 -9.02
CA ASP A 177 -14.35 -29.03 -7.83
C ASP A 177 -14.47 -27.55 -8.23
N LYS A 178 -13.58 -27.06 -9.11
CA LYS A 178 -13.65 -25.68 -9.63
C LYS A 178 -14.91 -25.45 -10.47
N GLU A 179 -15.33 -26.42 -11.29
CA GLU A 179 -16.59 -26.34 -12.03
C GLU A 179 -17.82 -26.34 -11.12
N GLU A 180 -17.79 -27.06 -10.00
CA GLU A 180 -18.88 -27.06 -9.01
C GLU A 180 -18.93 -25.76 -8.22
N LYS A 181 -17.77 -25.22 -7.81
CA LYS A 181 -17.65 -23.89 -7.21
C LYS A 181 -18.18 -22.80 -8.14
N CYS A 182 -17.86 -22.86 -9.43
CA CYS A 182 -18.40 -21.93 -10.43
C CYS A 182 -19.94 -21.89 -10.47
N LYS A 183 -20.63 -22.99 -10.09
CA LYS A 183 -22.10 -23.03 -10.01
C LYS A 183 -22.66 -22.45 -8.71
N LYS A 184 -21.85 -22.41 -7.65
CA LYS A 184 -22.22 -21.95 -6.30
C LYS A 184 -21.84 -20.50 -6.04
N VAL A 185 -20.75 -20.03 -6.66
CA VAL A 185 -20.24 -18.67 -6.52
C VAL A 185 -21.17 -17.70 -7.25
N GLY A 186 -21.82 -16.81 -6.50
CA GLY A 186 -22.74 -15.79 -7.03
C GLY A 186 -22.06 -14.64 -7.76
N ASP A 187 -20.75 -14.71 -8.01
CA ASP A 187 -19.98 -13.70 -8.76
C ASP A 187 -19.87 -14.09 -10.26
N PRO A 188 -20.52 -13.33 -11.17
CA PRO A 188 -20.44 -13.58 -12.60
C PRO A 188 -19.02 -13.55 -13.18
N PHE A 189 -18.11 -12.78 -12.57
CA PHE A 189 -16.72 -12.64 -13.03
C PHE A 189 -15.89 -13.87 -12.74
N GLU A 190 -15.98 -14.40 -11.50
CA GLU A 190 -15.26 -15.61 -11.12
C GLU A 190 -15.74 -16.82 -11.96
N ALA A 191 -17.04 -16.88 -12.23
CA ALA A 191 -17.61 -17.87 -13.13
C ALA A 191 -17.12 -17.72 -14.59
N GLN A 192 -16.82 -16.50 -15.05
CA GLN A 192 -16.26 -16.26 -16.38
C GLN A 192 -14.78 -16.63 -16.46
N ALA A 193 -14.00 -16.34 -15.42
CA ALA A 193 -12.59 -16.70 -15.33
C ALA A 193 -12.41 -18.23 -15.37
N ILE A 194 -13.20 -18.97 -14.58
CA ILE A 194 -13.18 -20.45 -14.58
C ILE A 194 -13.56 -21.00 -15.96
N ARG A 195 -14.57 -20.42 -16.63
CA ARG A 195 -14.98 -20.84 -17.99
C ARG A 195 -13.87 -20.63 -19.01
N HIS A 196 -13.19 -19.50 -18.99
CA HIS A 196 -12.08 -19.22 -19.92
C HIS A 196 -10.85 -20.11 -19.64
N ASN A 197 -10.57 -20.39 -18.37
CA ASN A 197 -9.40 -21.19 -17.96
C ASN A 197 -9.66 -22.71 -17.97
N LYS A 198 -10.90 -23.17 -18.20
CA LYS A 198 -11.30 -24.59 -18.10
C LYS A 198 -10.42 -25.58 -18.87
N LYS A 199 -9.93 -25.22 -20.07
CA LYS A 199 -9.02 -26.08 -20.85
C LYS A 199 -7.64 -26.24 -20.21
N ASP A 200 -7.14 -25.18 -19.56
CA ASP A 200 -5.85 -25.19 -18.86
C ASP A 200 -5.94 -25.95 -17.54
N ILE A 201 -7.05 -25.78 -16.81
CA ILE A 201 -7.34 -26.56 -15.59
C ILE A 201 -7.32 -28.05 -15.93
N LYS A 202 -8.01 -28.47 -17.00
CA LYS A 202 -8.04 -29.88 -17.43
C LYS A 202 -6.72 -30.41 -17.96
N SER A 203 -5.81 -29.54 -18.40
CA SER A 203 -4.48 -29.93 -18.88
C SER A 203 -3.40 -29.82 -17.81
N GLY A 204 -3.77 -29.47 -16.57
CA GLY A 204 -2.84 -29.35 -15.43
C GLY A 204 -1.88 -28.18 -15.55
N LYS A 205 -2.22 -27.17 -16.36
CA LYS A 205 -1.45 -25.93 -16.44
C LYS A 205 -1.81 -25.01 -15.27
N ASP A 206 -0.82 -24.25 -14.80
CA ASP A 206 -1.06 -23.22 -13.79
C ASP A 206 -1.99 -22.13 -14.38
N ILE A 207 -3.13 -21.94 -13.73
CA ILE A 207 -4.19 -20.99 -14.13
C ILE A 207 -4.20 -19.72 -13.28
N GLY A 208 -3.25 -19.57 -12.36
CA GLY A 208 -3.07 -18.35 -11.58
C GLY A 208 -1.62 -18.13 -11.14
N PRO A 209 -0.63 -18.19 -12.07
CA PRO A 209 0.77 -17.99 -11.70
C PRO A 209 0.98 -16.58 -11.14
N ASP A 210 1.83 -16.51 -10.12
CA ASP A 210 2.34 -15.24 -9.64
C ASP A 210 3.54 -14.83 -10.52
N PHE A 211 3.73 -13.54 -10.71
CA PHE A 211 4.89 -12.98 -11.37
C PHE A 211 5.55 -11.97 -10.45
N LYS A 212 6.86 -12.10 -10.30
CA LYS A 212 7.69 -11.08 -9.64
C LYS A 212 8.53 -10.37 -10.67
N CYS A 213 8.73 -9.07 -10.50
CA CYS A 213 9.69 -8.34 -11.32
C CYS A 213 11.10 -8.62 -10.80
N LYS A 214 12.06 -8.90 -11.71
CA LYS A 214 13.47 -9.09 -11.34
C LYS A 214 14.16 -7.82 -10.85
N LYS A 215 13.58 -6.64 -11.12
CA LYS A 215 14.23 -5.32 -10.96
C LYS A 215 13.59 -4.45 -9.90
N CYS A 216 12.37 -4.75 -9.49
CA CYS A 216 11.62 -3.97 -8.52
C CYS A 216 10.78 -4.91 -7.63
N PRO A 217 10.31 -4.44 -6.47
CA PRO A 217 9.49 -5.26 -5.58
C PRO A 217 8.06 -5.52 -6.11
N ALA A 218 7.73 -5.14 -7.35
CA ALA A 218 6.40 -5.35 -7.90
C ALA A 218 6.12 -6.84 -8.13
N THR A 219 4.95 -7.29 -7.70
CA THR A 219 4.40 -8.59 -8.09
C THR A 219 3.01 -8.43 -8.72
N LYS A 220 2.66 -9.41 -9.56
CA LYS A 220 1.40 -9.47 -10.30
C LYS A 220 0.85 -10.90 -10.26
N GLU A 221 -0.41 -11.05 -9.90
CA GLU A 221 -1.16 -12.30 -9.97
C GLU A 221 -2.14 -12.24 -11.15
N VAL A 222 -2.05 -13.20 -12.06
CA VAL A 222 -2.89 -13.24 -13.26
C VAL A 222 -4.06 -14.18 -13.03
N ASP A 223 -5.27 -13.62 -12.93
CA ASP A 223 -6.48 -14.39 -12.58
C ASP A 223 -7.29 -14.82 -13.81
N HIS A 224 -7.37 -13.95 -14.83
CA HIS A 224 -8.26 -14.15 -15.97
C HIS A 224 -7.59 -13.73 -17.27
N VAL A 225 -7.57 -14.63 -18.25
CA VAL A 225 -7.00 -14.39 -19.59
C VAL A 225 -7.97 -14.82 -20.69
N THR A 226 -7.80 -14.29 -21.90
CA THR A 226 -8.41 -14.83 -23.14
C THR A 226 -7.35 -15.46 -24.03
N ARG A 227 -7.78 -16.39 -24.88
CA ARG A 227 -6.89 -17.14 -25.78
C ARG A 227 -7.39 -17.15 -27.21
N ASP A 228 -6.46 -17.41 -28.12
CA ASP A 228 -6.77 -17.78 -29.50
C ASP A 228 -7.11 -19.28 -29.63
N ASP A 229 -7.48 -19.71 -30.84
CA ASP A 229 -7.80 -21.10 -31.15
C ASP A 229 -6.60 -22.06 -31.00
N GLN A 230 -5.38 -21.53 -31.01
CA GLN A 230 -4.13 -22.27 -30.80
C GLN A 230 -3.78 -22.42 -29.31
N GLY A 231 -4.54 -21.79 -28.42
CA GLY A 231 -4.35 -21.82 -26.98
C GLY A 231 -3.30 -20.85 -26.46
N ASN A 232 -2.82 -19.89 -27.26
CA ASN A 232 -1.95 -18.82 -26.79
C ASN A 232 -2.77 -17.73 -26.10
N ILE A 233 -2.21 -17.12 -25.06
CA ILE A 233 -2.85 -15.99 -24.38
C ILE A 233 -2.79 -14.76 -25.28
N THR A 234 -3.95 -14.15 -25.52
CA THR A 234 -4.11 -12.96 -26.35
C THR A 234 -4.32 -11.70 -25.53
N LYS A 235 -4.90 -11.83 -24.34
CA LYS A 235 -5.20 -10.70 -23.46
C LYS A 235 -5.27 -11.13 -22.00
N ILE A 236 -4.80 -10.26 -21.12
CA ILE A 236 -5.06 -10.34 -19.68
C ILE A 236 -6.35 -9.58 -19.40
N VAL A 237 -7.34 -10.28 -18.85
CA VAL A 237 -8.65 -9.70 -18.49
C VAL A 237 -8.63 -9.20 -17.05
N GLN A 238 -7.92 -9.89 -16.16
CA GLN A 238 -7.77 -9.48 -14.76
C GLN A 238 -6.37 -9.85 -14.24
N CYS A 239 -5.76 -8.87 -13.57
CA CYS A 239 -4.47 -9.00 -12.90
C CYS A 239 -4.55 -8.23 -11.56
N LYS A 240 -4.05 -8.83 -10.48
CA LYS A 240 -3.99 -8.20 -9.16
C LYS A 240 -2.54 -7.85 -8.83
N SER A 241 -2.28 -6.60 -8.46
CA SER A 241 -1.01 -6.18 -7.88
C SER A 241 -1.05 -6.26 -6.35
N ASP A 242 0.11 -6.28 -5.69
CA ASP A 242 0.19 -6.36 -4.22
C ASP A 242 -0.57 -5.26 -3.47
N GLN A 243 -0.74 -4.08 -4.07
CA GLN A 243 -1.55 -3.00 -3.48
C GLN A 243 -3.05 -3.36 -3.36
N SER A 244 -3.58 -4.18 -4.29
CA SER A 244 -4.97 -4.64 -4.27
C SER A 244 -5.22 -5.77 -3.25
N LYS A 245 -4.19 -6.56 -2.91
CA LYS A 245 -4.26 -7.63 -1.90
C LYS A 245 -4.39 -7.07 -0.47
N ALA A 246 -3.78 -5.92 -0.19
CA ALA A 246 -3.75 -5.33 1.15
C ALA A 246 -5.04 -4.55 1.54
N THR A 247 -5.87 -4.17 0.56
CA THR A 247 -7.02 -3.28 0.78
C THR A 247 -8.38 -3.91 0.50
N GLY A 248 -8.42 -5.17 0.04
CA GLY A 248 -9.68 -5.80 -0.42
C GLY A 248 -10.29 -5.06 -1.63
N GLY A 249 -9.49 -4.26 -2.33
CA GLY A 249 -9.94 -3.40 -3.41
C GLY A 249 -10.13 -4.15 -4.72
N ASP A 250 -11.25 -3.87 -5.39
CA ASP A 250 -11.57 -4.34 -6.74
C ASP A 250 -10.38 -4.10 -7.69
N SER A 251 -9.83 -5.20 -8.24
CA SER A 251 -8.98 -5.17 -9.43
C SER A 251 -9.63 -4.30 -10.50
N GLU A 252 -8.86 -3.46 -11.22
CA GLU A 252 -9.31 -2.52 -12.25
C GLU A 252 -10.43 -3.09 -13.16
N LYS A 253 -11.68 -2.92 -12.73
CA LYS A 253 -12.89 -3.27 -13.49
C LYS A 253 -13.20 -2.08 -14.38
N GLY A 254 -12.65 -2.08 -15.60
CA GLY A 254 -13.03 -1.11 -16.64
C GLY A 254 -11.85 -0.29 -17.17
N VAL A 255 -11.52 -0.58 -18.43
CA VAL A 255 -10.33 -0.13 -19.17
C VAL A 255 -10.44 1.33 -19.64
N ILE A 256 -9.51 2.18 -19.21
CA ILE A 256 -8.82 3.13 -20.10
C ILE A 256 -7.36 2.68 -20.11
N ILE A 257 -6.97 1.86 -21.10
CA ILE A 257 -5.61 1.35 -21.20
C ILE A 257 -4.71 2.50 -21.66
N LYS A 258 -3.77 2.90 -20.80
CA LYS A 258 -2.70 3.84 -21.20
C LYS A 258 -1.69 3.11 -22.12
N PRO A 259 -1.05 3.78 -23.09
CA PRO A 259 -0.08 3.15 -24.00
C PRO A 259 1.06 2.38 -23.31
N ASP A 260 1.47 2.82 -22.11
CA ASP A 260 2.50 2.15 -21.33
C ASP A 260 2.01 0.82 -20.73
N GLN A 261 0.73 0.74 -20.32
CA GLN A 261 0.11 -0.50 -19.87
C GLN A 261 0.05 -1.54 -21.01
N LEU A 262 -0.22 -1.14 -22.26
CA LEU A 262 -0.18 -2.07 -23.42
C LEU A 262 1.20 -2.72 -23.61
N ARG A 263 2.28 -1.98 -23.34
CA ARG A 263 3.66 -2.48 -23.49
C ARG A 263 4.03 -3.44 -22.36
N GLU A 264 3.61 -3.14 -21.14
CA GLU A 264 3.78 -4.03 -19.99
C GLU A 264 2.97 -5.32 -20.12
N ASP A 265 1.71 -5.22 -20.56
CA ASP A 265 0.84 -6.37 -20.79
C ASP A 265 1.43 -7.29 -21.85
N ARG A 266 2.03 -6.76 -22.91
CA ARG A 266 2.70 -7.58 -23.94
C ARG A 266 3.85 -8.41 -23.36
N LYS A 267 4.72 -7.79 -22.55
CA LYS A 267 5.84 -8.51 -21.90
C LYS A 267 5.32 -9.55 -20.90
N LEU A 268 4.31 -9.21 -20.14
CA LEU A 268 3.67 -10.13 -19.20
C LEU A 268 3.01 -11.31 -19.93
N ILE A 269 2.32 -11.07 -21.05
CA ILE A 269 1.75 -12.12 -21.91
C ILE A 269 2.83 -13.07 -22.46
N GLU A 270 3.97 -12.52 -22.91
CA GLU A 270 5.11 -13.34 -23.35
C GLU A 270 5.62 -14.23 -22.20
N SER A 271 5.81 -13.68 -21.00
CA SER A 271 6.21 -14.43 -19.80
C SER A 271 5.19 -15.49 -19.37
N ILE A 272 3.88 -15.23 -19.48
CA ILE A 272 2.85 -16.22 -19.13
C ILE A 272 2.86 -17.37 -20.14
N ASN A 273 2.95 -17.07 -21.44
CA ASN A 273 3.01 -18.10 -22.48
C ASN A 273 4.26 -18.99 -22.30
N GLU A 274 5.40 -18.43 -21.86
CA GLU A 274 6.60 -19.20 -21.51
C GLU A 274 6.39 -20.06 -20.26
N CYS A 275 5.82 -19.50 -19.18
CA CYS A 275 5.53 -20.23 -17.95
C CYS A 275 4.60 -21.44 -18.17
N GLN A 276 3.59 -21.29 -19.02
CA GLN A 276 2.65 -22.39 -19.33
C GLN A 276 3.26 -23.50 -20.19
N LYS A 277 4.24 -23.18 -21.06
CA LYS A 277 4.98 -24.22 -21.80
C LYS A 277 5.79 -25.10 -20.85
N ASN A 278 6.32 -24.52 -19.77
CA ASN A 278 7.20 -25.20 -18.83
C ASN A 278 6.44 -25.94 -17.71
N SER A 279 5.31 -25.41 -17.23
CA SER A 279 4.51 -26.02 -16.15
C SER A 279 3.91 -27.38 -16.52
N GLY A 280 3.42 -27.55 -17.76
CA GLY A 280 2.89 -28.83 -18.21
C GLY A 280 3.93 -29.96 -18.27
N VAL A 281 5.20 -29.62 -18.51
CA VAL A 281 6.31 -30.60 -18.56
C VAL A 281 6.78 -30.94 -17.13
N LYS A 282 6.91 -29.94 -16.26
CA LYS A 282 7.35 -30.10 -14.87
C LYS A 282 6.37 -30.97 -14.06
N THR A 283 5.08 -30.67 -14.13
CA THR A 283 4.03 -31.40 -13.40
C THR A 283 3.90 -32.85 -13.83
N GLN A 284 4.04 -33.14 -15.14
CA GLN A 284 4.03 -34.53 -15.64
C GLN A 284 5.30 -35.30 -15.27
N LEU A 285 6.46 -34.64 -15.18
CA LEU A 285 7.71 -35.29 -14.76
C LEU A 285 7.69 -35.62 -13.26
N GLU A 286 7.24 -34.68 -12.42
CA GLU A 286 7.10 -34.87 -10.96
C GLU A 286 6.13 -36.01 -10.64
N TYR A 287 4.97 -36.07 -11.32
CA TYR A 287 3.99 -37.15 -11.13
C TYR A 287 4.55 -38.53 -11.53
N LYS A 288 5.31 -38.61 -12.63
CA LYS A 288 5.94 -39.86 -13.10
C LYS A 288 7.02 -40.35 -12.14
N LEU A 289 7.84 -39.43 -11.63
CA LEU A 289 8.86 -39.73 -10.62
C LEU A 289 8.23 -40.17 -9.28
N GLN A 290 7.14 -39.54 -8.84
CA GLN A 290 6.38 -39.96 -7.65
C GLN A 290 5.75 -41.37 -7.79
N LYS A 291 5.46 -41.82 -9.01
CA LYS A 291 4.99 -43.20 -9.27
C LYS A 291 6.11 -44.23 -9.43
N GLY A 292 7.37 -43.84 -9.23
CA GLY A 292 8.51 -44.75 -9.30
C GLY A 292 8.95 -45.11 -10.71
N GLU A 293 8.57 -44.34 -11.74
CA GLU A 293 9.15 -44.51 -13.08
C GLU A 293 10.65 -44.18 -13.05
N SER A 294 11.46 -44.96 -13.77
CA SER A 294 12.91 -44.81 -13.74
C SER A 294 13.37 -43.48 -14.35
N ALA A 295 14.50 -42.94 -13.87
CA ALA A 295 15.10 -41.71 -14.43
C ALA A 295 15.32 -41.78 -15.95
N LYS A 296 15.55 -42.98 -16.50
CA LYS A 296 15.70 -43.22 -17.95
C LYS A 296 14.38 -43.02 -18.72
N ASP A 297 13.25 -43.35 -18.11
CA ASP A 297 11.93 -43.17 -18.71
C ASP A 297 11.49 -41.70 -18.68
N ALA A 298 11.84 -40.98 -17.61
CA ALA A 298 11.70 -39.53 -17.52
C ALA A 298 12.57 -38.81 -18.57
N GLU A 299 13.81 -39.24 -18.76
CA GLU A 299 14.72 -38.69 -19.78
C GLU A 299 14.21 -38.94 -21.21
N ARG A 300 13.66 -40.14 -21.48
CA ARG A 300 13.06 -40.48 -22.77
C ARG A 300 11.80 -39.65 -23.06
N PHE A 301 11.00 -39.37 -22.04
CA PHE A 301 9.84 -38.48 -22.13
C PHE A 301 10.23 -37.03 -22.46
N LEU A 302 11.28 -36.50 -21.80
CA LEU A 302 11.83 -35.17 -22.06
C LEU A 302 12.36 -35.04 -23.50
N LYS A 303 13.11 -36.04 -24.00
CA LYS A 303 13.60 -36.07 -25.39
C LYS A 303 12.47 -36.03 -26.43
N LYS A 304 11.30 -36.59 -26.11
CA LYS A 304 10.11 -36.58 -26.98
C LYS A 304 9.38 -35.23 -27.01
N LYS A 305 9.43 -34.47 -25.90
CA LYS A 305 8.70 -33.20 -25.74
C LYS A 305 9.48 -31.95 -26.20
N LYS A 306 10.80 -32.06 -26.42
CA LYS A 306 11.69 -30.96 -26.87
C LYS A 306 11.50 -29.64 -26.08
N PRO A 307 11.51 -29.64 -24.73
CA PRO A 307 11.48 -28.39 -23.98
C PRO A 307 12.81 -27.63 -24.14
N PRO A 308 12.85 -26.31 -23.88
CA PRO A 308 14.10 -25.54 -23.90
C PRO A 308 15.12 -26.16 -22.93
N ILE A 309 16.35 -26.38 -23.43
CA ILE A 309 17.42 -27.18 -22.80
C ILE A 309 17.80 -26.69 -21.39
N VAL A 310 17.59 -25.40 -21.09
CA VAL A 310 17.96 -24.78 -19.80
C VAL A 310 17.11 -25.32 -18.64
N THR A 311 15.84 -25.66 -18.86
CA THR A 311 14.92 -26.12 -17.81
C THR A 311 15.19 -27.55 -17.35
N ILE A 312 15.83 -28.36 -18.18
CA ILE A 312 16.15 -29.77 -17.85
C ILE A 312 17.32 -29.86 -16.87
N ILE A 313 18.36 -29.02 -17.02
CA ILE A 313 19.60 -29.12 -16.24
C ILE A 313 19.39 -28.65 -14.79
N GLU A 314 18.66 -27.54 -14.58
CA GLU A 314 18.39 -27.06 -13.22
C GLU A 314 17.39 -27.95 -12.47
N PHE A 315 16.42 -28.54 -13.17
CA PHE A 315 15.44 -29.42 -12.54
C PHE A 315 16.05 -30.78 -12.13
N ILE A 316 16.92 -31.36 -12.96
CA ILE A 316 17.62 -32.61 -12.63
C ILE A 316 18.61 -32.41 -11.49
N LYS A 317 19.31 -31.26 -11.42
CA LYS A 317 20.23 -30.96 -10.32
C LYS A 317 19.54 -30.87 -8.96
N ASN A 318 18.33 -30.30 -8.90
CA ASN A 318 17.56 -30.16 -7.64
C ASN A 318 16.87 -31.46 -7.17
N ILE A 319 16.89 -32.54 -7.96
CA ILE A 319 16.25 -33.83 -7.61
C ILE A 319 17.29 -34.91 -7.27
N ILE A 320 18.54 -34.73 -7.70
CA ILE A 320 19.63 -35.71 -7.50
C ILE A 320 20.47 -35.40 -6.23
N ASP A 321 20.34 -34.19 -5.65
CA ASP A 321 20.85 -33.87 -4.31
C ASP A 321 19.81 -34.17 -3.22
#